data_AF-A0A444ZS98-F1
#
_entry.id   AF-A0A444ZS98-F1
#
_cell.length_a   1.000
_cell.length_b   1.000
_cell.length_c   1.000
_cell.angle_alpha   90.00
_cell.angle_beta   90.00
_cell.angle_gamma   90.00
#
_symmetry.space_group_name_H-M   'P 1'
#
loop_
_entity.id
_entity.type
_entity.pdbx_description
1 polymer ?
#
loop_
_entity_poly.entity_id
_entity_poly.type
_entity_poly.pdbx_seq_one_letter_code
_entity_poly.pdbx_strand_id
1 'polypeptide(L)'
;MERPTSTANLPHDVWTLIAAKTAAQSVRDLCSLRMSCTAARNAGDEDFVYQCASIPILDQWWWSVSPMHQQGRNFLARCRQSGHLEILFRDAVSDLFLGGCRFTGMETMHAVAAHGHSAAQYTVSMMLMLGDDVEAKIKGLETFRGLEAAGSLTICKLVFRDVIQGSWTHLRHVPVLNGENLVCVSHACPSRGNMGAIYHHQRYGRGWHVNDGDGGAAHIPCVHCRADYELILFVHLFDS
;
A
#
# COMPACT_ATOMS: atom_id res chain seq x y z
N MET A 1 -53.59 -15.48 -6.17
CA MET A 1 -52.52 -14.50 -6.49
C MET A 1 -51.53 -14.58 -5.35
N GLU A 2 -50.56 -15.48 -5.46
CA GLU A 2 -49.52 -15.65 -4.44
C GLU A 2 -48.58 -14.44 -4.50
N ARG A 3 -48.46 -13.73 -3.37
CA ARG A 3 -47.35 -12.78 -3.19
C ARG A 3 -46.07 -13.61 -3.13
N PRO A 4 -45.06 -13.36 -3.97
CA PRO A 4 -43.75 -13.93 -3.73
C PRO A 4 -43.12 -13.20 -2.53
N THR A 5 -43.44 -13.64 -1.31
CA THR A 5 -42.68 -13.34 -0.10
C THR A 5 -41.67 -14.46 0.12
N SER A 6 -40.55 -14.44 -0.61
CA SER A 6 -39.35 -15.19 -0.21
C SER A 6 -38.10 -14.63 -0.89
N THR A 7 -37.77 -13.37 -0.61
CA THR A 7 -36.35 -12.98 -0.54
C THR A 7 -35.80 -13.11 0.89
N ALA A 8 -36.67 -13.45 1.84
CA ALA A 8 -36.33 -14.06 3.13
C ALA A 8 -36.29 -15.58 2.90
N ASN A 9 -35.16 -16.27 2.85
CA ASN A 9 -34.30 -16.51 4.01
C ASN A 9 -32.89 -16.88 3.53
N LEU A 10 -32.13 -15.95 2.95
CA LEU A 10 -30.69 -16.19 2.91
C LEU A 10 -30.15 -16.13 4.35
N PRO A 11 -29.31 -17.09 4.76
CA PRO A 11 -28.68 -17.00 6.07
C PRO A 11 -27.75 -15.78 6.14
N HIS A 12 -27.50 -15.31 7.37
CA HIS A 12 -26.84 -14.02 7.62
C HIS A 12 -25.44 -13.95 7.01
N ASP A 13 -24.70 -15.04 7.07
CA ASP A 13 -23.38 -15.22 6.43
C ASP A 13 -23.43 -14.98 4.91
N VAL A 14 -24.44 -15.50 4.23
CA VAL A 14 -24.63 -15.28 2.79
C VAL A 14 -24.95 -13.81 2.50
N TRP A 15 -25.77 -13.16 3.33
CA TRP A 15 -26.00 -11.72 3.23
C TRP A 15 -24.72 -10.93 3.44
N THR A 16 -23.88 -11.31 4.40
CA THR A 16 -22.59 -10.66 4.69
C THR A 16 -21.63 -10.80 3.51
N LEU A 17 -21.57 -11.97 2.87
CA LEU A 17 -20.76 -12.18 1.67
C LEU A 17 -21.26 -11.35 0.47
N ILE A 18 -22.58 -11.26 0.29
CA ILE A 18 -23.18 -10.39 -0.74
C ILE A 18 -22.83 -8.93 -0.45
N ALA A 19 -22.97 -8.48 0.79
CA ALA A 19 -22.66 -7.12 1.20
C ALA A 19 -21.17 -6.79 1.03
N ALA A 20 -20.27 -7.70 1.44
CA ALA A 20 -18.83 -7.55 1.27
C ALA A 20 -18.43 -7.46 -0.21
N LYS A 21 -18.99 -8.33 -1.06
CA LYS A 21 -18.75 -8.28 -2.51
C LYS A 21 -19.29 -6.99 -3.13
N THR A 22 -20.44 -6.52 -2.67
CA THR A 22 -21.04 -5.25 -3.11
C THR A 22 -20.17 -4.07 -2.68
N ALA A 23 -19.68 -4.09 -1.43
CA ALA A 23 -18.76 -3.07 -0.90
C ALA A 23 -17.45 -3.02 -1.70
N ALA A 24 -16.90 -4.19 -2.07
CA ALA A 24 -15.70 -4.30 -2.90
C ALA A 24 -15.90 -3.77 -4.33
N GLN A 25 -17.14 -3.64 -4.81
CA GLN A 25 -17.45 -3.03 -6.09
C GLN A 25 -17.68 -1.53 -5.95
N SER A 26 -18.49 -1.11 -4.98
CA SER A 26 -18.79 0.29 -4.73
C SER A 26 -19.41 0.52 -3.35
N VAL A 27 -18.91 1.52 -2.64
CA VAL A 27 -19.55 2.02 -1.41
C VAL A 27 -20.98 2.51 -1.68
N ARG A 28 -21.24 3.05 -2.87
CA ARG A 28 -22.60 3.49 -3.26
C ARG A 28 -23.56 2.31 -3.35
N ASP A 29 -23.13 1.22 -3.97
CA ASP A 29 -23.96 0.03 -4.12
C ASP A 29 -24.21 -0.65 -2.77
N LEU A 30 -23.21 -0.65 -1.87
CA LEU A 30 -23.40 -1.09 -0.49
C LEU A 30 -24.48 -0.25 0.23
N CYS A 31 -24.46 1.08 0.07
CA CYS A 31 -25.48 1.95 0.63
C CYS A 31 -26.87 1.61 0.07
N SER A 32 -27.01 1.42 -1.24
CA SER A 32 -28.26 1.00 -1.86
C SER A 32 -28.75 -0.36 -1.35
N LEU A 33 -27.84 -1.34 -1.20
CA LEU A 33 -28.14 -2.65 -0.65
C LEU A 33 -28.64 -2.57 0.80
N ARG A 34 -27.97 -1.79 1.66
CA ARG A 34 -28.37 -1.59 3.06
C ARG A 34 -29.74 -0.93 3.21
N MET A 35 -30.20 -0.17 2.22
CA MET A 35 -31.52 0.44 2.20
C MET A 35 -32.63 -0.49 1.71
N SER A 36 -32.29 -1.66 1.16
CA SER A 36 -33.27 -2.58 0.57
C SER A 36 -34.08 -3.37 1.60
N CYS A 37 -33.45 -3.87 2.66
CA CYS A 37 -34.11 -4.63 3.73
C CYS A 37 -33.28 -4.68 5.01
N THR A 38 -33.91 -5.07 6.13
CA THR A 38 -33.25 -5.16 7.44
C THR A 38 -32.12 -6.20 7.48
N ALA A 39 -32.29 -7.35 6.81
CA ALA A 39 -31.25 -8.38 6.75
C ALA A 39 -29.98 -7.86 6.05
N ALA A 40 -30.14 -7.25 4.87
CA ALA A 40 -29.05 -6.62 4.12
C ALA A 40 -28.41 -5.46 4.90
N ARG A 41 -29.21 -4.66 5.63
CA ARG A 41 -28.69 -3.60 6.49
C ARG A 41 -27.78 -4.15 7.58
N ASN A 42 -28.26 -5.14 8.34
CA ASN A 42 -27.53 -5.72 9.46
C ASN A 42 -26.25 -6.42 8.97
N ALA A 43 -26.33 -7.18 7.87
CA ALA A 43 -25.17 -7.81 7.26
C ALA A 43 -24.15 -6.78 6.72
N GLY A 44 -24.64 -5.67 6.15
CA GLY A 44 -23.80 -4.59 5.67
C GLY A 44 -23.11 -3.76 6.77
N ASP A 45 -23.47 -3.95 8.04
CA ASP A 45 -22.87 -3.29 9.20
C ASP A 45 -21.79 -4.16 9.89
N GLU A 46 -21.54 -5.38 9.38
CA GLU A 46 -20.49 -6.28 9.85
C GLU A 46 -19.09 -5.75 9.55
N ASP A 47 -18.14 -5.97 10.48
CA ASP A 47 -16.74 -5.52 10.33
C ASP A 47 -16.10 -6.01 9.02
N PHE A 48 -16.37 -7.26 8.65
CA PHE A 48 -15.86 -7.86 7.43
C PHE A 48 -16.27 -7.09 6.16
N VAL A 49 -17.47 -6.51 6.13
CA VAL A 49 -17.93 -5.72 4.97
C VAL A 49 -17.12 -4.45 4.82
N TYR A 50 -16.82 -3.79 5.94
CA TYR A 50 -15.98 -2.60 5.94
C TYR A 50 -14.54 -2.90 5.56
N GLN A 51 -14.00 -4.07 5.94
CA GLN A 51 -12.66 -4.51 5.50
C GLN A 51 -12.56 -4.72 3.98
N CYS A 52 -13.67 -5.09 3.32
CA CYS A 52 -13.72 -5.36 1.88
C CYS A 52 -14.07 -4.13 1.04
N ALA A 53 -14.41 -2.99 1.64
CA ALA A 53 -14.93 -1.84 0.89
C ALA A 53 -13.91 -1.29 -0.11
N SER A 54 -14.30 -1.12 -1.37
CA SER A 54 -13.42 -0.44 -2.34
C SER A 54 -13.59 1.07 -2.19
N ILE A 55 -12.57 1.71 -1.62
CA ILE A 55 -12.53 3.16 -1.42
C ILE A 55 -11.42 3.75 -2.28
N PRO A 56 -11.77 4.51 -3.34
CA PRO A 56 -10.80 5.25 -4.13
C PRO A 56 -9.98 6.23 -3.25
N ILE A 57 -8.71 6.44 -3.59
CA ILE A 57 -7.81 7.36 -2.86
C ILE A 57 -8.42 8.77 -2.81
N LEU A 58 -8.97 9.24 -3.92
CA LEU A 58 -9.64 10.56 -4.00
C LEU A 58 -10.84 10.66 -3.07
N ASP A 59 -11.63 9.60 -2.95
CA ASP A 59 -12.80 9.56 -2.05
C ASP A 59 -12.34 9.58 -0.60
N GLN A 60 -11.34 8.76 -0.23
CA GLN A 60 -10.76 8.78 1.12
C GLN A 60 -10.25 10.17 1.50
N TRP A 61 -9.52 10.83 0.59
CA TRP A 61 -9.02 12.19 0.79
C TRP A 61 -10.18 13.17 0.97
N TRP A 62 -11.12 13.20 0.01
CA TRP A 62 -12.23 14.13 -0.02
C TRP A 62 -13.13 14.00 1.21
N TRP A 63 -13.44 12.76 1.62
CA TRP A 63 -14.22 12.50 2.82
C TRP A 63 -13.49 12.90 4.10
N SER A 64 -12.16 12.81 4.13
CA SER A 64 -11.36 13.19 5.30
C SER A 64 -11.29 14.71 5.50
N VAL A 65 -11.10 15.48 4.42
CA VAL A 65 -10.88 16.93 4.51
C VAL A 65 -12.15 17.77 4.45
N SER A 66 -13.22 17.27 3.81
CA SER A 66 -14.42 18.06 3.60
C SER A 66 -15.32 18.09 4.84
N PRO A 67 -15.65 19.27 5.40
CA PRO A 67 -16.59 19.40 6.50
C PRO A 67 -17.99 18.84 6.18
N MET A 68 -18.36 18.84 4.90
CA MET A 68 -19.69 18.43 4.43
C MET A 68 -19.89 16.91 4.36
N HIS A 69 -18.83 16.11 4.47
CA HIS A 69 -18.89 14.64 4.31
C HIS A 69 -18.85 13.88 5.64
N GLN A 70 -19.73 14.25 6.59
CA GLN A 70 -19.77 13.58 7.90
C GLN A 70 -19.99 12.06 7.78
N GLN A 71 -20.87 11.62 6.88
CA GLN A 71 -21.16 10.21 6.66
C GLN A 71 -19.93 9.48 6.08
N GLY A 72 -19.19 10.12 5.17
CA GLY A 72 -17.94 9.60 4.63
C GLY A 72 -16.88 9.44 5.72
N ARG A 73 -16.73 10.44 6.61
CA ARG A 73 -15.82 10.34 7.77
C ARG A 73 -16.19 9.19 8.70
N ASN A 74 -17.48 9.05 9.02
CA ASN A 74 -17.96 7.95 9.86
C ASN A 74 -17.69 6.60 9.19
N PHE A 75 -17.87 6.49 7.87
CA PHE A 75 -17.57 5.29 7.11
C PHE A 75 -16.07 4.94 7.16
N LEU A 76 -15.18 5.92 6.92
CA LEU A 76 -13.73 5.71 7.05
C LEU A 76 -13.32 5.33 8.47
N ALA A 77 -13.89 5.99 9.49
CA ALA A 77 -13.64 5.64 10.88
C ALA A 77 -14.04 4.19 11.18
N ARG A 78 -15.18 3.74 10.64
CA ARG A 78 -15.61 2.34 10.77
C ARG A 78 -14.64 1.40 10.06
N CYS A 79 -14.21 1.72 8.84
CA CYS A 79 -13.23 0.91 8.12
C CYS A 79 -11.90 0.79 8.87
N ARG A 80 -11.41 1.87 9.50
CA ARG A 80 -10.22 1.83 10.36
C ARG A 80 -10.41 0.90 11.55
N GLN A 81 -11.52 1.05 12.28
CA GLN A 81 -11.85 0.21 13.43
C GLN A 81 -11.99 -1.27 13.06
N SER A 82 -12.52 -1.55 11.87
CA SER A 82 -12.65 -2.91 11.35
C SER A 82 -11.33 -3.47 10.81
N GLY A 83 -10.25 -2.70 10.69
CA GLY A 83 -8.95 -3.19 10.22
C GLY A 83 -8.78 -3.20 8.70
N HIS A 84 -9.42 -2.27 7.99
CA HIS A 84 -9.30 -2.16 6.53
C HIS A 84 -7.85 -1.84 6.10
N LEU A 85 -7.18 -2.82 5.48
CA LEU A 85 -5.73 -2.77 5.22
C LEU A 85 -5.31 -1.62 4.29
N GLU A 86 -6.01 -1.38 3.17
CA GLU A 86 -5.67 -0.28 2.24
C GLU A 86 -5.78 1.11 2.87
N ILE A 87 -6.82 1.35 3.68
CA ILE A 87 -6.97 2.63 4.38
C ILE A 87 -5.84 2.82 5.40
N LEU A 88 -5.59 1.78 6.20
CA LEU A 88 -4.52 1.81 7.21
C LEU A 88 -3.14 1.97 6.57
N PHE A 89 -2.89 1.32 5.43
CA PHE A 89 -1.68 1.52 4.64
C PHE A 89 -1.51 2.99 4.23
N ARG A 90 -2.56 3.60 3.65
CA ARG A 90 -2.53 4.99 3.21
C ARG A 90 -2.35 5.98 4.37
N ASP A 91 -3.01 5.72 5.49
CA ASP A 91 -2.84 6.50 6.72
C ASP A 91 -1.38 6.38 7.23
N ALA A 92 -0.82 5.16 7.25
CA ALA A 92 0.55 4.92 7.67
C ALA A 92 1.57 5.60 6.75
N VAL A 93 1.38 5.56 5.42
CA VAL A 93 2.20 6.31 4.46
C VAL A 93 2.12 7.82 4.75
N SER A 94 0.93 8.32 5.07
CA SER A 94 0.74 9.74 5.39
C SER A 94 1.46 10.14 6.67
N ASP A 95 1.38 9.31 7.70
CA ASP A 95 2.09 9.52 8.96
C ASP A 95 3.60 9.47 8.83
N LEU A 96 4.12 8.55 8.00
CA LEU A 96 5.54 8.38 7.78
C LEU A 96 6.15 9.50 6.94
N PHE A 97 5.46 9.87 5.86
CA PHE A 97 6.07 10.65 4.79
C PHE A 97 5.39 11.98 4.49
N LEU A 98 4.23 12.29 5.06
CA LEU A 98 3.43 13.48 4.71
C LEU A 98 3.16 14.41 5.90
N GLY A 99 4.06 14.41 6.89
CA GLY A 99 4.02 15.34 8.02
C GLY A 99 3.19 14.89 9.22
N GLY A 100 2.82 13.61 9.29
CA GLY A 100 2.17 13.03 10.48
C GLY A 100 3.16 12.44 11.51
N CYS A 101 2.65 11.54 12.35
CA CYS A 101 3.44 10.96 13.45
C CYS A 101 4.22 9.73 12.97
N ARG A 102 5.53 9.89 12.75
CA ARG A 102 6.39 8.78 12.26
C ARG A 102 6.33 7.51 13.09
N PHE A 103 6.23 7.63 14.42
CA PHE A 103 6.15 6.48 15.31
C PHE A 103 4.86 5.68 15.08
N THR A 104 3.71 6.36 15.12
CA THR A 104 2.39 5.77 14.83
C THR A 104 2.33 5.20 13.41
N GLY A 105 2.92 5.91 12.45
CA GLY A 105 3.04 5.47 11.07
C GLY A 105 3.82 4.16 10.94
N MET A 106 4.96 4.03 11.63
CA MET A 106 5.76 2.80 11.64
C MET A 106 5.01 1.63 12.28
N GLU A 107 4.39 1.84 13.44
CA GLU A 107 3.61 0.80 14.12
C GLU A 107 2.48 0.28 13.23
N THR A 108 1.72 1.20 12.63
CA THR A 108 0.61 0.87 11.72
C THR A 108 1.12 0.16 10.48
N MET A 109 2.22 0.63 9.88
CA MET A 109 2.82 0.02 8.70
C MET A 109 3.26 -1.42 8.97
N HIS A 110 3.90 -1.69 10.11
CA HIS A 110 4.28 -3.03 10.53
C HIS A 110 3.06 -3.94 10.75
N ALA A 111 2.01 -3.42 11.40
CA ALA A 111 0.77 -4.17 11.58
C ALA A 111 0.15 -4.56 10.24
N VAL A 112 0.03 -3.61 9.30
CA VAL A 112 -0.54 -3.86 7.96
C VAL A 112 0.32 -4.84 7.15
N ALA A 113 1.64 -4.72 7.22
CA ALA A 113 2.57 -5.66 6.59
C ALA A 113 2.45 -7.10 7.15
N ALA A 114 2.24 -7.24 8.46
CA ALA A 114 2.04 -8.53 9.12
C ALA A 114 0.74 -9.23 8.70
N HIS A 115 -0.28 -8.46 8.27
CA HIS A 115 -1.52 -8.98 7.71
C HIS A 115 -1.44 -9.28 6.20
N GLY A 116 -0.24 -9.26 5.60
CA GLY A 116 0.00 -9.71 4.23
C GLY A 116 -0.17 -8.64 3.15
N HIS A 117 -0.29 -7.37 3.52
CA HIS A 117 -0.36 -6.28 2.54
C HIS A 117 1.00 -6.05 1.87
N SER A 118 1.12 -6.43 0.59
CA SER A 118 2.41 -6.48 -0.13
C SER A 118 3.09 -5.13 -0.27
N ALA A 119 2.32 -4.05 -0.55
CA ALA A 119 2.90 -2.71 -0.63
C ALA A 119 3.38 -2.20 0.74
N ALA A 120 2.78 -2.67 1.84
CA ALA A 120 3.24 -2.34 3.18
C ALA A 120 4.53 -3.11 3.51
N GLN A 121 4.59 -4.41 3.18
CA GLN A 121 5.81 -5.20 3.29
C GLN A 121 6.96 -4.59 2.49
N TYR A 122 6.68 -4.10 1.28
CA TYR A 122 7.63 -3.37 0.45
C TYR A 122 8.13 -2.10 1.17
N THR A 123 7.22 -1.24 1.65
CA THR A 123 7.60 -0.02 2.37
C THR A 123 8.44 -0.31 3.62
N VAL A 124 8.03 -1.29 4.44
CA VAL A 124 8.81 -1.74 5.61
C VAL A 124 10.19 -2.23 5.18
N SER A 125 10.27 -3.04 4.13
CA SER A 125 11.55 -3.54 3.61
C SER A 125 12.49 -2.41 3.20
N MET A 126 11.98 -1.42 2.46
CA MET A 126 12.78 -0.25 2.06
C MET A 126 13.25 0.55 3.27
N MET A 127 12.37 0.81 4.24
CA MET A 127 12.72 1.56 5.44
C MET A 127 13.75 0.85 6.32
N LEU A 128 13.65 -0.48 6.45
CA LEU A 128 14.63 -1.29 7.18
C LEU A 128 15.99 -1.27 6.49
N MET A 129 16.03 -1.34 5.16
CA MET A 129 17.29 -1.29 4.41
C MET A 129 17.93 0.11 4.39
N LEU A 130 17.13 1.16 4.51
CA LEU A 130 17.58 2.55 4.71
C LEU A 130 18.05 2.84 6.15
N GLY A 131 17.76 1.97 7.12
CA GLY A 131 18.30 2.12 8.48
C GLY A 131 19.80 1.80 8.55
N ASP A 132 20.44 2.12 9.66
CA ASP A 132 21.87 1.78 9.89
C ASP A 132 22.06 0.43 10.58
N ASP A 133 20.99 -0.12 11.16
CA ASP A 133 21.03 -1.38 11.90
C ASP A 133 21.19 -2.59 10.96
N VAL A 134 22.22 -3.39 11.19
CA VAL A 134 22.59 -4.51 10.32
C VAL A 134 21.52 -5.60 10.32
N GLU A 135 20.93 -5.89 11.49
CA GLU A 135 19.88 -6.91 11.62
C GLU A 135 18.60 -6.48 10.90
N ALA A 136 18.20 -5.22 11.05
CA ALA A 136 17.13 -4.60 10.31
C ALA A 136 17.36 -4.69 8.80
N LYS A 137 18.55 -4.33 8.31
CA LYS A 137 18.89 -4.44 6.88
C LYS A 137 18.74 -5.87 6.36
N ILE A 138 19.18 -6.87 7.12
CA ILE A 138 19.04 -8.29 6.74
C ILE A 138 17.55 -8.66 6.63
N LYS A 139 16.73 -8.31 7.62
CA LYS A 139 15.28 -8.56 7.60
C LYS A 139 14.57 -7.84 6.45
N GLY A 140 14.99 -6.61 6.18
CA GLY A 140 14.53 -5.82 5.03
C GLY A 140 14.83 -6.53 3.72
N LEU A 141 16.07 -7.01 3.55
CA LEU A 141 16.51 -7.75 2.36
C LEU A 141 15.77 -9.08 2.19
N GLU A 142 15.52 -9.83 3.26
CA GLU A 142 14.75 -11.07 3.19
C GLU A 142 13.32 -10.82 2.70
N THR A 143 12.67 -9.77 3.20
CA THR A 143 11.33 -9.35 2.77
C THR A 143 11.34 -8.93 1.30
N PHE A 144 12.33 -8.13 0.89
CA PHE A 144 12.53 -7.73 -0.50
C PHE A 144 12.65 -8.94 -1.43
N ARG A 145 13.47 -9.94 -1.06
CA ARG A 145 13.65 -11.17 -1.84
C ARG A 145 12.35 -11.95 -2.00
N GLY A 146 11.53 -12.02 -0.95
CA GLY A 146 10.22 -12.65 -1.03
C GLY A 146 9.30 -11.96 -2.04
N LEU A 147 9.25 -10.62 -2.00
CA LEU A 147 8.44 -9.81 -2.92
C LEU A 147 8.96 -9.88 -4.36
N GLU A 148 10.29 -9.90 -4.55
CA GLU A 148 10.95 -10.08 -5.84
C GLU A 148 10.60 -11.44 -6.44
N ALA A 149 10.73 -12.53 -5.67
CA ALA A 149 10.41 -13.88 -6.11
C ALA A 149 8.92 -14.05 -6.44
N ALA A 150 8.03 -13.32 -5.75
CA ALA A 150 6.60 -13.29 -6.03
C ALA A 150 6.22 -12.42 -7.25
N GLY A 151 7.16 -11.68 -7.83
CA GLY A 151 6.89 -10.73 -8.92
C GLY A 151 6.06 -9.52 -8.49
N SER A 152 6.01 -9.22 -7.19
CA SER A 152 5.10 -8.22 -6.61
C SER A 152 5.69 -6.80 -6.57
N LEU A 153 7.00 -6.62 -6.81
CA LEU A 153 7.66 -5.32 -6.66
C LEU A 153 7.02 -4.21 -7.50
N THR A 154 6.64 -4.51 -8.74
CA THR A 154 5.99 -3.53 -9.62
C THR A 154 4.68 -3.03 -9.04
N ILE A 155 3.78 -3.93 -8.65
CA ILE A 155 2.48 -3.55 -8.11
C ILE A 155 2.62 -2.84 -6.76
N CYS A 156 3.57 -3.26 -5.90
CA CYS A 156 3.88 -2.58 -4.65
C CYS A 156 4.31 -1.13 -4.88
N LYS A 157 5.20 -0.89 -5.86
CA LYS A 157 5.65 0.45 -6.24
C LYS A 157 4.51 1.32 -6.75
N LEU A 158 3.63 0.77 -7.59
CA LEU A 158 2.46 1.49 -8.11
C LEU A 158 1.52 1.91 -6.98
N VAL A 159 1.14 0.96 -6.11
CA VAL A 159 0.26 1.21 -4.96
C VAL A 159 0.87 2.26 -4.04
N PHE A 160 2.16 2.15 -3.70
CA PHE A 160 2.84 3.15 -2.86
C PHE A 160 2.87 4.53 -3.53
N ARG A 161 3.26 4.58 -4.81
CA ARG A 161 3.36 5.82 -5.58
C ARG A 161 2.03 6.55 -5.69
N ASP A 162 0.93 5.83 -5.90
CA ASP A 162 -0.40 6.43 -6.02
C ASP A 162 -0.79 7.18 -4.73
N VAL A 163 -0.37 6.71 -3.56
CA VAL A 163 -0.59 7.41 -2.28
C VAL A 163 0.28 8.67 -2.17
N ILE A 164 1.57 8.57 -2.50
CA ILE A 164 2.51 9.70 -2.44
C ILE A 164 2.17 10.79 -3.47
N GLN A 165 1.73 10.40 -4.67
CA GLN A 165 1.32 11.31 -5.75
C GLN A 165 -0.06 11.93 -5.51
N GLY A 166 -1.00 11.18 -4.93
CA GLY A 166 -2.33 11.68 -4.57
C GLY A 166 -2.36 12.67 -3.39
N SER A 167 -1.20 13.03 -2.85
CA SER A 167 -1.06 13.79 -1.60
C SER A 167 -0.35 15.14 -1.78
N TRP A 168 -0.35 15.96 -0.72
CA TRP A 168 0.32 17.26 -0.64
C TRP A 168 1.82 17.15 -0.89
N THR A 169 2.25 17.42 -2.13
CA THR A 169 3.65 17.30 -2.57
C THR A 169 4.63 18.10 -1.70
N HIS A 170 4.19 19.22 -1.14
CA HIS A 170 4.99 20.08 -0.28
C HIS A 170 5.22 19.53 1.15
N LEU A 171 4.49 18.50 1.58
CA LEU A 171 4.65 17.86 2.90
C LEU A 171 5.50 16.59 2.83
N ARG A 172 5.99 16.21 1.64
CA ARG A 172 6.77 14.99 1.43
C ARG A 172 8.10 15.06 2.19
N HIS A 173 8.29 14.08 3.08
CA HIS A 173 9.55 13.81 3.75
C HIS A 173 10.24 12.68 2.99
N VAL A 174 11.12 13.06 2.07
CA VAL A 174 11.87 12.09 1.26
C VAL A 174 12.90 11.38 2.14
N PRO A 175 12.94 10.03 2.14
CA PRO A 175 14.00 9.30 2.81
C PRO A 175 15.37 9.65 2.23
N VAL A 176 16.38 9.79 3.09
CA VAL A 176 17.74 10.08 2.65
C VAL A 176 18.41 8.77 2.23
N LEU A 177 18.94 8.74 1.00
CA LEU A 177 19.80 7.68 0.51
C LEU A 177 21.23 8.21 0.40
N ASN A 178 22.14 7.62 1.17
CA ASN A 178 23.55 7.95 1.22
C ASN A 178 24.41 6.67 1.06
N GLY A 179 25.74 6.83 1.07
CA GLY A 179 26.67 5.71 0.94
C GLY A 179 26.67 4.71 2.11
N GLU A 180 26.08 5.07 3.25
CA GLU A 180 25.95 4.21 4.44
C GLU A 180 24.73 3.28 4.34
N ASN A 181 23.75 3.63 3.50
CA ASN A 181 22.58 2.80 3.21
C ASN A 181 22.86 1.64 2.24
N LEU A 182 24.12 1.43 1.83
CA LEU A 182 24.48 0.31 0.97
C LEU A 182 24.16 -1.03 1.66
N VAL A 183 23.39 -1.86 0.96
CA VAL A 183 23.08 -3.24 1.29
C VAL A 183 24.19 -4.16 0.79
N CYS A 184 24.80 -3.89 -0.38
CA CYS A 184 25.94 -4.65 -0.87
C CYS A 184 27.27 -4.20 -0.24
N VAL A 185 27.74 -4.93 0.77
CA VAL A 185 29.01 -4.65 1.46
C VAL A 185 30.23 -5.38 0.87
N SER A 186 30.06 -6.26 -0.13
CA SER A 186 31.16 -7.04 -0.71
C SER A 186 32.02 -6.20 -1.65
N HIS A 187 33.31 -6.01 -1.32
CA HIS A 187 34.27 -5.31 -2.19
C HIS A 187 34.63 -6.09 -3.46
N ALA A 188 34.40 -7.40 -3.47
CA ALA A 188 34.63 -8.25 -4.63
C ALA A 188 33.42 -8.29 -5.59
N CYS A 189 32.29 -7.68 -5.22
CA CYS A 189 31.10 -7.66 -6.07
C CYS A 189 31.32 -6.69 -7.25
N PRO A 190 31.31 -7.17 -8.51
CA PRO A 190 31.57 -6.32 -9.68
C PRO A 190 30.48 -5.28 -9.92
N SER A 191 29.28 -5.51 -9.40
CA SER A 191 28.14 -4.61 -9.52
C SER A 191 28.10 -3.54 -8.43
N ARG A 192 28.89 -3.66 -7.35
CA ARG A 192 28.82 -2.75 -6.20
C ARG A 192 29.14 -1.31 -6.60
N GLY A 193 28.37 -0.35 -6.07
CA GLY A 193 28.58 1.08 -6.30
C GLY A 193 28.13 1.59 -7.67
N ASN A 194 27.75 0.71 -8.60
CA ASN A 194 27.36 1.08 -9.97
C ASN A 194 25.85 1.34 -10.12
N MET A 195 25.04 1.11 -9.09
CA MET A 195 23.57 1.14 -9.19
C MET A 195 23.02 2.52 -9.59
N GLY A 196 23.62 3.61 -9.11
CA GLY A 196 23.24 4.96 -9.54
C GLY A 196 23.49 5.21 -11.03
N ALA A 197 24.66 4.78 -11.54
CA ALA A 197 24.98 4.90 -12.96
C ALA A 197 24.04 4.07 -13.84
N ILE A 198 23.74 2.83 -13.41
CA ILE A 198 22.77 1.96 -14.08
C ILE A 198 21.41 2.66 -14.10
N TYR A 199 20.93 3.15 -12.95
CA TYR A 199 19.63 3.82 -12.83
C TYR A 199 19.51 5.02 -13.77
N HIS A 200 20.50 5.91 -13.78
CA HIS A 200 20.50 7.08 -14.66
C HIS A 200 20.50 6.69 -16.14
N HIS A 201 21.30 5.69 -16.53
CA HIS A 201 21.33 5.20 -17.90
C HIS A 201 19.96 4.65 -18.33
N GLN A 202 19.27 3.91 -17.46
CA GLN A 202 17.94 3.38 -17.77
C GLN A 202 16.89 4.47 -17.90
N ARG A 203 16.86 5.39 -16.92
CA ARG A 203 15.90 6.49 -16.86
C ARG A 203 16.01 7.43 -18.06
N TYR A 204 17.22 7.95 -18.32
CA TYR A 204 17.42 8.99 -19.33
C TYR A 204 17.79 8.42 -20.71
N GLY A 205 18.44 7.25 -20.76
CA GLY A 205 18.90 6.66 -22.02
C GLY A 205 17.87 5.79 -22.73
N ARG A 206 16.92 5.18 -22.00
CA ARG A 206 15.90 4.29 -22.59
C ARG A 206 14.46 4.75 -22.42
N GLY A 207 14.22 5.89 -21.77
CA GLY A 207 12.86 6.39 -21.50
C GLY A 207 12.07 5.50 -20.55
N TRP A 208 12.74 4.90 -19.57
CA TRP A 208 12.12 4.01 -18.59
C TRP A 208 11.00 4.71 -17.80
N HIS A 209 9.82 4.10 -17.78
CA HIS A 209 8.72 4.53 -16.93
C HIS A 209 8.72 3.72 -15.64
N VAL A 210 8.32 4.31 -14.51
CA VAL A 210 8.17 3.60 -13.22
C VAL A 210 7.21 2.39 -13.30
N ASN A 211 6.44 2.30 -14.39
CA ASN A 211 5.54 1.18 -14.67
C ASN A 211 6.24 -0.02 -15.33
N ASP A 212 7.49 0.12 -15.78
CA ASP A 212 8.25 -0.95 -16.42
C ASP A 212 8.88 -1.82 -15.33
N GLY A 213 8.31 -3.02 -15.17
CA GLY A 213 8.22 -3.70 -13.87
C GLY A 213 9.51 -3.98 -13.10
N ASP A 214 10.61 -4.30 -13.79
CA ASP A 214 11.87 -4.65 -13.14
C ASP A 214 12.83 -3.46 -13.01
N GLY A 215 12.53 -2.28 -13.57
CA GLY A 215 13.52 -1.21 -13.55
C GLY A 215 14.77 -1.54 -14.36
N GLY A 216 14.72 -2.58 -15.20
CA GLY A 216 15.90 -3.29 -15.71
C GLY A 216 16.82 -3.81 -14.62
N ALA A 217 16.37 -4.15 -13.42
CA ALA A 217 17.20 -4.79 -12.39
C ALA A 217 17.46 -6.28 -12.69
N ALA A 218 16.74 -6.89 -13.63
CA ALA A 218 16.88 -8.33 -13.95
C ALA A 218 18.30 -8.72 -14.42
N HIS A 219 19.06 -7.79 -15.01
CA HIS A 219 20.45 -8.05 -15.44
C HIS A 219 21.47 -7.95 -14.30
N ILE A 220 21.05 -7.56 -13.09
CA ILE A 220 21.93 -7.44 -11.92
C ILE A 220 21.94 -8.79 -11.18
N PRO A 221 23.04 -9.55 -11.22
CA PRO A 221 23.07 -10.90 -10.65
C PRO A 221 23.07 -10.90 -9.12
N CYS A 222 23.70 -9.90 -8.50
CA CYS A 222 23.80 -9.78 -7.05
C CYS A 222 22.50 -9.22 -6.46
N VAL A 223 21.85 -10.01 -5.59
CA VAL A 223 20.62 -9.60 -4.90
C VAL A 223 20.78 -8.37 -4.02
N HIS A 224 21.96 -8.19 -3.39
CA HIS A 224 22.24 -7.00 -2.57
C HIS A 224 22.35 -5.76 -3.45
N CYS A 225 22.95 -5.88 -4.64
CA CYS A 225 22.98 -4.78 -5.60
C CYS A 225 21.60 -4.50 -6.21
N ARG A 226 20.75 -5.51 -6.39
CA ARG A 226 19.34 -5.27 -6.77
C ARG A 226 18.58 -4.51 -5.68
N ALA A 227 18.82 -4.83 -4.42
CA ALA A 227 18.25 -4.06 -3.31
C ALA A 227 18.77 -2.62 -3.29
N ASP A 228 20.09 -2.40 -3.47
CA ASP A 228 20.66 -1.05 -3.63
C ASP A 228 20.01 -0.27 -4.78
N TYR A 229 19.74 -0.95 -5.90
CA TYR A 229 19.03 -0.37 -7.04
C TYR A 229 17.59 -0.02 -6.69
N GLU A 230 16.86 -0.90 -6.02
CA GLU A 230 15.48 -0.67 -5.60
C GLU A 230 15.37 0.48 -4.60
N LEU A 231 16.35 0.66 -3.71
CA LEU A 231 16.39 1.81 -2.80
C LEU A 231 16.47 3.15 -3.56
N ILE A 232 17.26 3.21 -4.64
CA ILE A 232 17.31 4.37 -5.53
C ILE A 232 15.94 4.62 -6.16
N LEU A 233 15.29 3.55 -6.66
CA LEU A 233 13.94 3.65 -7.21
C LEU A 233 12.94 4.17 -6.18
N PHE A 234 12.97 3.62 -4.96
CA PHE A 234 12.07 3.95 -3.87
C PHE A 234 12.13 5.44 -3.51
N VAL A 235 13.34 5.97 -3.31
CA VAL A 235 13.52 7.41 -3.06
C VAL A 235 13.03 8.25 -4.25
N HIS A 236 13.22 7.78 -5.47
CA HIS A 236 12.71 8.48 -6.66
C HIS A 236 11.17 8.50 -6.75
N LEU A 237 10.45 7.55 -6.12
CA LEU A 237 8.98 7.56 -6.12
C LEU A 237 8.41 8.86 -5.52
N PHE A 238 9.20 9.59 -4.72
CA PHE A 238 8.83 10.86 -4.13
C PHE A 238 9.07 12.08 -5.04
N ASP A 239 9.88 11.96 -6.08
CA ASP A 239 10.20 13.04 -7.03
C ASP A 239 9.24 13.09 -8.23
N SER A 240 8.33 12.12 -8.32
CA SER A 240 7.41 11.94 -9.44
C SER A 240 6.03 12.52 -9.17
#